data_AF-A0A091RAN8-F1
#
_entry.id   AF-A0A091RAN8-F1
#
_cell.length_a   1.000
_cell.length_b   1.000
_cell.length_c   1.000
_cell.angle_alpha   90.00
_cell.angle_beta   90.00
_cell.angle_gamma   90.00
#
_symmetry.space_group_name_H-M   'P 1'
#
loop_
_entity.id
_entity.type
_entity.pdbx_description
1 polymer ?
#
loop_
_entity_poly.entity_id
_entity_poly.type
_entity_poly.pdbx_seq_one_letter_code
_entity_poly.pdbx_strand_id
1 'polypeptide(L)'
;GGGGSANCTVLAVRQLGERFSCTFSCGAACRGTARYPCLQVLVRTSRSSVPALLHEDERQLRTNPKCSYIPPCARDDQENSENVTYKQKYWKEKVGAQPFTCYFNQHLR
;
A
#
# COMPACT_ATOMS: atom_id res chain seq x y z
N GLY A 1 -20.40 -7.04 -6.88
CA GLY A 1 -20.76 -5.94 -5.96
C GLY A 1 -19.59 -4.99 -5.88
N GLY A 2 -19.67 -3.87 -6.61
CA GLY A 2 -18.55 -2.96 -6.83
C GLY A 2 -18.52 -1.82 -5.82
N GLY A 3 -17.33 -1.48 -5.33
CA GLY A 3 -17.10 -0.27 -4.52
C GLY A 3 -17.43 0.99 -5.31
N GLY A 4 -17.92 2.02 -4.62
CA GLY A 4 -18.24 3.31 -5.22
C GLY A 4 -17.07 4.29 -5.15
N SER A 5 -17.00 5.20 -6.12
CA SER A 5 -16.04 6.32 -6.07
C SER A 5 -16.30 7.22 -4.85
N ALA A 6 -15.24 7.65 -4.18
CA ALA A 6 -15.27 8.50 -3.01
C ALA A 6 -14.09 9.48 -3.03
N ASN A 7 -14.16 10.52 -2.20
CA ASN A 7 -13.02 11.40 -1.95
C ASN A 7 -12.30 10.90 -0.71
N CYS A 8 -11.01 10.64 -0.84
CA CYS A 8 -10.14 10.24 0.25
C CYS A 8 -9.16 11.36 0.60
N THR A 9 -8.82 11.47 1.88
CA THR A 9 -7.77 12.36 2.37
C THR A 9 -6.82 11.58 3.26
N VAL A 10 -5.52 11.77 3.10
CA VAL A 10 -4.52 11.11 3.95
C VAL A 10 -4.61 11.66 5.36
N LEU A 11 -4.71 10.77 6.34
CA LEU A 11 -4.67 11.08 7.77
C LEU A 11 -3.29 10.85 8.36
N ALA A 12 -2.65 9.73 7.99
CA ALA A 12 -1.35 9.37 8.50
C ALA A 12 -0.61 8.45 7.52
N VAL A 13 0.71 8.59 7.48
CA VAL A 13 1.62 7.74 6.70
C VAL A 13 2.68 7.18 7.65
N ARG A 14 2.69 5.86 7.83
CA ARG A 14 3.55 5.17 8.81
C ARG A 14 4.32 4.06 8.11
N GLN A 15 5.62 3.98 8.35
CA GLN A 15 6.40 2.80 7.98
C GLN A 15 6.66 1.99 9.24
N LEU A 16 6.24 0.73 9.25
CA LEU A 16 6.44 -0.17 10.37
C LEU A 16 7.79 -0.89 10.20
N GLY A 17 8.43 -1.24 11.33
CA GLY A 17 9.65 -2.04 11.32
C GLY A 17 9.43 -3.51 10.92
N GLU A 18 8.18 -3.98 10.96
CA GLU A 18 7.81 -5.32 10.50
C GLU A 18 8.07 -5.47 9.00
N ARG A 19 8.73 -6.57 8.63
CA ARG A 19 9.09 -6.90 7.25
C ARG A 19 8.22 -8.03 6.73
N PHE A 20 7.82 -7.93 5.47
CA PHE A 20 6.96 -8.89 4.78
C PHE A 20 7.67 -9.47 3.57
N SER A 21 7.34 -10.71 3.21
CA SER A 21 7.91 -11.37 2.03
C SER A 21 7.24 -10.91 0.75
N CYS A 22 8.03 -10.71 -0.30
CA CYS A 22 7.57 -10.59 -1.67
C CYS A 22 8.30 -11.61 -2.56
N THR A 23 7.78 -11.87 -3.75
CA THR A 23 8.37 -12.83 -4.70
C THR A 23 8.86 -12.12 -5.94
N PHE A 24 10.10 -12.42 -6.34
CA PHE A 24 10.71 -11.95 -7.59
C PHE A 24 11.04 -13.12 -8.51
N SER A 25 11.08 -12.85 -9.82
CA SER A 25 11.48 -13.84 -10.83
C SER A 25 13.00 -13.83 -10.99
N CYS A 26 13.65 -14.98 -10.87
CA CYS A 26 15.11 -15.14 -11.05
C CYS A 26 15.50 -15.94 -12.30
N GLY A 27 14.53 -16.24 -13.19
CA GLY A 27 14.72 -17.01 -14.41
C GLY A 27 13.48 -17.82 -14.76
N ALA A 28 13.57 -18.64 -15.82
CA ALA A 28 12.43 -19.33 -16.44
C ALA A 28 11.60 -20.23 -15.49
N ALA A 29 12.18 -20.70 -14.38
CA ALA A 29 11.48 -21.50 -13.37
C ALA A 29 11.87 -21.13 -11.93
N CYS A 30 12.54 -20.00 -11.73
CA CYS A 30 13.06 -19.59 -10.44
C CYS A 30 12.19 -18.48 -9.84
N ARG A 31 11.65 -18.73 -8.64
CA ARG A 31 11.02 -17.72 -7.80
C ARG A 31 11.84 -17.53 -6.55
N GLY A 32 12.41 -16.35 -6.40
CA GLY A 32 13.11 -15.94 -5.19
C GLY A 32 12.14 -15.25 -4.23
N THR A 33 12.51 -15.21 -2.95
CA THR A 33 11.81 -14.40 -1.96
C THR A 33 12.75 -13.33 -1.43
N ALA A 34 12.22 -12.14 -1.24
CA ALA A 34 12.91 -10.99 -0.64
C ALA A 34 11.96 -10.34 0.37
N ARG A 35 12.46 -9.36 1.13
CA ARG A 35 11.68 -8.69 2.19
C ARG A 35 11.63 -7.19 2.00
N TYR A 36 10.47 -6.63 2.33
CA TYR A 36 10.21 -5.18 2.34
C TYR A 36 9.57 -4.75 3.66
N PRO A 37 9.81 -3.51 4.14
CA PRO A 37 9.14 -2.97 5.30
C PRO A 37 7.68 -2.57 4.97
N CYS A 38 6.78 -2.67 5.95
CA CYS A 38 5.38 -2.31 5.74
C CYS A 38 5.17 -0.79 5.71
N LEU A 39 4.43 -0.31 4.70
CA LEU A 39 3.88 1.06 4.68
C LEU A 39 2.39 1.01 4.99
N GLN A 40 1.91 1.88 5.86
CA GLN A 40 0.49 2.12 6.12
C GLN A 40 0.14 3.56 5.77
N VAL A 41 -0.81 3.72 4.85
CA VAL A 41 -1.42 4.99 4.47
C VAL A 41 -2.86 4.94 4.95
N LEU A 42 -3.12 5.60 6.07
CA LEU A 42 -4.45 5.72 6.64
C LEU A 42 -5.16 6.90 6.00
N VAL A 43 -6.40 6.68 5.54
CA VAL A 43 -7.21 7.68 4.88
C VAL A 43 -8.57 7.84 5.55
N ARG A 44 -9.13 9.04 5.44
CA ARG A 44 -10.56 9.29 5.66
C ARG A 44 -11.25 9.31 4.32
N THR A 45 -12.39 8.64 4.22
CA THR A 45 -13.24 8.66 3.03
C THR A 45 -14.47 9.54 3.26
N SER A 46 -14.97 10.21 2.22
CA SER A 46 -16.24 10.93 2.27
C SER A 46 -17.46 10.03 2.51
N ARG A 47 -17.30 8.70 2.36
CA ARG A 47 -18.39 7.72 2.55
C ARG A 47 -18.38 7.04 3.93
N SER A 48 -17.38 7.27 4.78
CA SER A 48 -17.28 6.65 6.11
C SER A 48 -16.44 7.51 7.06
N SER A 49 -16.91 7.67 8.30
CA SER A 49 -16.18 8.37 9.36
C SER A 49 -15.02 7.55 9.94
N VAL A 50 -15.00 6.24 9.73
CA VAL A 50 -13.95 5.32 10.21
C VAL A 50 -12.72 5.41 9.31
N PRO A 51 -11.51 5.64 9.86
CA PRO A 51 -10.26 5.57 9.09
C PRO A 51 -10.09 4.20 8.44
N ALA A 52 -9.61 4.19 7.20
CA ALA A 52 -9.35 2.97 6.44
C ALA A 52 -7.90 2.93 5.97
N LEU A 53 -7.37 1.72 5.79
CA LEU A 53 -6.09 1.52 5.14
C LEU A 53 -6.28 1.63 3.62
N LEU A 54 -5.47 2.46 2.97
CA LEU A 54 -5.48 2.58 1.53
C LEU A 54 -4.69 1.43 0.92
N HIS A 55 -5.20 0.83 -0.16
CA HIS A 55 -4.47 -0.12 -0.98
C HIS A 55 -4.49 0.38 -2.43
N GLU A 56 -3.41 0.12 -3.17
CA GLU A 56 -3.28 0.54 -4.56
C GLU A 56 -4.28 -0.19 -5.47
N ASP A 57 -4.54 -1.46 -5.19
CA ASP A 57 -5.51 -2.30 -5.89
C ASP A 57 -6.05 -3.44 -5.00
N GLU A 58 -7.06 -4.16 -5.50
CA GLU A 58 -7.65 -5.31 -4.80
C GLU A 58 -6.67 -6.48 -4.62
N ARG A 59 -5.69 -6.62 -5.51
CA ARG A 59 -4.71 -7.71 -5.45
C ARG A 59 -3.78 -7.50 -4.25
N GLN A 60 -3.32 -6.28 -4.01
CA GLN A 60 -2.51 -5.93 -2.85
C GLN A 60 -3.30 -6.14 -1.55
N LEU A 61 -4.57 -5.73 -1.51
CA LEU A 61 -5.45 -5.99 -0.36
C LEU A 61 -5.53 -7.49 -0.04
N ARG A 62 -5.71 -8.35 -1.05
CA ARG A 62 -5.76 -9.81 -0.85
C ARG A 62 -4.41 -10.43 -0.47
N THR A 63 -3.32 -9.85 -0.96
CA THR A 63 -1.96 -10.39 -0.75
C THR A 63 -1.41 -10.00 0.62
N ASN A 64 -1.58 -8.74 1.03
CA ASN A 64 -1.14 -8.25 2.32
C ASN A 64 -2.10 -7.15 2.84
N PRO A 65 -3.18 -7.51 3.54
CA PRO A 65 -4.17 -6.55 4.04
C PRO A 65 -3.63 -5.65 5.16
N LYS A 66 -2.44 -5.95 5.74
CA LYS A 66 -1.83 -5.13 6.79
C LYS A 66 -1.07 -3.91 6.26
N CYS A 67 -0.72 -3.91 4.97
CA CYS A 67 0.13 -2.91 4.35
C CYS A 67 -0.53 -2.30 3.11
N SER A 68 -0.29 -1.00 2.92
CA SER A 68 -0.84 -0.20 1.82
C SER A 68 -0.11 -0.36 0.50
N TYR A 69 1.11 -0.87 0.53
CA TYR A 69 1.98 -0.96 -0.63
C TYR A 69 2.85 -2.20 -0.57
N ILE A 70 2.86 -2.95 -1.68
CA ILE A 70 3.84 -4.02 -1.94
C ILE A 70 4.72 -3.53 -3.09
N PRO A 71 6.04 -3.34 -2.88
CA PRO A 71 6.91 -2.88 -3.95
C PRO A 71 7.01 -3.92 -5.08
N PRO A 72 7.34 -3.48 -6.32
CA PRO A 72 7.87 -4.39 -7.33
C PRO A 72 9.05 -5.14 -6.72
N CYS A 73 8.88 -6.44 -6.48
CA CYS A 73 9.82 -7.19 -5.67
C CYS A 73 11.15 -7.32 -6.42
N ALA A 74 12.18 -6.67 -5.89
CA ALA A 74 13.55 -6.83 -6.30
C ALA A 74 14.21 -7.96 -5.50
N ARG A 75 15.32 -8.48 -6.03
CA ARG A 75 16.17 -9.44 -5.33
C ARG A 75 16.81 -8.82 -4.08
N ASP A 76 17.10 -7.53 -4.12
CA ASP A 76 17.74 -6.79 -3.04
C ASP A 76 16.71 -6.21 -2.06
N ASP A 77 16.83 -6.58 -0.79
CA ASP A 77 16.02 -6.06 0.32
C ASP A 77 16.20 -4.55 0.52
N GLN A 78 17.37 -4.00 0.17
CA GLN A 78 17.65 -2.57 0.26
C GLN A 78 16.87 -1.80 -0.81
N GLU A 79 16.90 -2.25 -2.06
CA GLU A 79 16.10 -1.68 -3.15
C GLU A 79 14.59 -1.74 -2.82
N ASN A 80 14.12 -2.86 -2.26
CA ASN A 80 12.74 -2.99 -1.80
C ASN A 80 12.41 -1.96 -0.70
N SER A 81 13.34 -1.69 0.22
CA SER A 81 13.18 -0.73 1.31
C SER A 81 13.18 0.72 0.79
N GLU A 82 13.98 1.02 -0.22
CA GLU A 82 14.04 2.33 -0.88
C GLU A 82 12.76 2.63 -1.65
N ASN A 83 12.20 1.64 -2.36
CA ASN A 83 10.90 1.75 -3.03
C ASN A 83 9.77 2.10 -2.03
N VAL A 84 9.75 1.43 -0.88
CA VAL A 84 8.78 1.74 0.20
C VAL A 84 9.00 3.15 0.74
N THR A 85 10.25 3.55 0.95
CA THR A 85 10.61 4.88 1.45
C THR A 85 10.20 5.98 0.45
N TYR A 86 10.43 5.76 -0.84
CA TYR A 86 9.98 6.67 -1.90
C TYR A 86 8.46 6.82 -1.90
N LYS A 87 7.71 5.71 -1.83
CA LYS A 87 6.24 5.74 -1.77
C LYS A 87 5.76 6.47 -0.50
N GLN A 88 6.45 6.30 0.62
CA GLN A 88 6.17 7.03 1.86
C GLN A 88 6.31 8.55 1.66
N LYS A 89 7.42 9.01 1.06
CA LYS A 89 7.65 10.43 0.76
C LYS A 89 6.60 10.98 -0.20
N TYR A 90 6.25 10.24 -1.24
CA TYR A 90 5.18 10.62 -2.17
C TYR A 90 3.86 10.91 -1.43
N TRP A 91 3.41 10.00 -0.57
CA TRP A 91 2.16 10.21 0.19
C TRP A 91 2.25 11.36 1.18
N LYS A 92 3.40 11.57 1.84
CA LYS A 92 3.59 12.66 2.80
C LYS A 92 3.70 14.04 2.12
N GLU A 93 4.46 14.14 1.04
CA GLU A 93 4.92 15.41 0.48
C GLU A 93 4.17 15.81 -0.79
N LYS A 94 3.84 14.84 -1.66
CA LYS A 94 3.18 15.13 -2.94
C LYS A 94 1.66 15.12 -2.84
N VAL A 95 1.10 14.13 -2.13
CA VAL A 95 -0.35 14.07 -1.88
C VAL A 95 -0.70 14.90 -0.65
N GLY A 96 -0.02 14.63 0.47
CA GLY A 96 -0.28 15.32 1.73
C GLY A 96 -1.76 15.25 2.12
N ALA A 97 -2.31 16.36 2.59
CA ALA A 97 -3.71 16.46 3.00
C ALA A 97 -4.68 16.79 1.83
N GLN A 98 -4.23 16.75 0.57
CA GLN A 98 -5.10 17.04 -0.56
C GLN A 98 -6.10 15.88 -0.78
N PRO A 99 -7.40 16.18 -0.99
CA PRO A 99 -8.36 15.16 -1.37
C PRO A 99 -8.04 14.55 -2.74
N PHE A 100 -8.25 13.23 -2.88
CA PHE A 100 -8.08 12.51 -4.13
C PHE A 100 -9.20 11.49 -4.33
N THR A 101 -9.45 11.11 -5.58
CA THR A 101 -10.45 10.08 -5.91
C THR A 101 -9.95 8.71 -5.49
N CYS A 102 -10.77 7.97 -4.75
CA CYS A 102 -10.54 6.60 -4.31
C CYS A 102 -11.80 5.75 -4.51
N TYR A 103 -11.69 4.44 -4.31
CA TYR A 103 -12.84 3.53 -4.33
C TYR A 103 -13.04 2.92 -2.95
N PHE A 104 -14.26 2.95 -2.45
CA PHE A 104 -14.61 2.41 -1.15
C PHE A 104 -15.68 1.32 -1.29
N ASN A 105 -15.38 0.14 -0.75
CA ASN A 105 -16.31 -0.97 -0.65
C ASN A 105 -16.46 -1.38 0.82
N GLN A 106 -17.63 -1.12 1.39
CA GLN A 106 -17.92 -1.43 2.80
C GLN A 106 -17.91 -2.94 3.13
N HIS A 107 -18.03 -3.80 2.11
CA HIS A 107 -18.08 -5.26 2.27
C HIS A 107 -16.70 -5.93 2.23
N LEU A 108 -15.64 -5.20 1.86
CA LEU A 108 -14.25 -5.70 1.80
C LEU A 108 -13.41 -5.20 2.98
N ARG A 109 -14.06 -4.96 4.13
CA ARG A 109 -13.40 -4.52 5.36
C ARG A 109 -12.47 -5.59 5.92
#